data_AF-A0A0A9Z4S4-F1
#
_entry.id   AF-A0A0A9Z4S4-F1
#
_cell.length_a   1.000
_cell.length_b   1.000
_cell.length_c   1.000
_cell.angle_alpha   90.00
_cell.angle_beta   90.00
_cell.angle_gamma   90.00
#
_symmetry.space_group_name_H-M   'P 1'
#
loop_
_entity.id
_entity.type
_entity.pdbx_description
1 polymer ?
#
loop_
_entity_poly.entity_id
_entity_poly.type
_entity_poly.pdbx_seq_one_letter_code
_entity_poly.pdbx_strand_id
1 'polypeptide(L)'
;MQRNAIGEILGLVGATITPHNIYLHSGSVASRDIDRSDQGYMDEAIKYFTMDTIISLSISFVINLSIMIVFASNFYNETCSAQDLAWLDGKCQQIYLGTAGDVLGRFLGSAARIVWGIG
;
A
#
# COMPACT_ATOMS: atom_id res chain seq x y z
N MET A 1 21.74 9.03 14.63
CA MET A 1 20.99 7.97 13.90
C MET A 1 19.50 8.34 13.83
N GLN A 2 19.07 9.36 13.07
CA GLN A 2 17.66 9.80 13.17
C GLN A 2 17.04 10.46 11.91
N ARG A 3 17.73 10.46 10.76
CA ARG A 3 17.21 11.07 9.52
C ARG A 3 16.53 10.09 8.56
N ASN A 4 16.59 8.78 8.80
CA ASN A 4 16.14 7.77 7.84
C ASN A 4 14.64 7.44 7.98
N ALA A 5 14.09 7.47 9.20
CA ALA A 5 12.70 7.09 9.46
C ALA A 5 11.67 7.99 8.74
N ILE A 6 11.96 9.28 8.58
CA ILE A 6 11.04 10.21 7.89
C ILE A 6 10.97 9.87 6.40
N GLY A 7 12.10 9.49 5.79
CA GLY A 7 12.16 9.09 4.38
C GLY A 7 11.44 7.78 4.11
N GLU A 8 11.55 6.81 5.04
CA GLU A 8 10.84 5.53 4.97
C GLU A 8 9.32 5.73 5.08
N ILE A 9 8.87 6.57 6.02
CA ILE A 9 7.44 6.92 6.18
C ILE A 9 6.91 7.65 4.95
N LEU A 10 7.66 8.61 4.41
CA LEU A 10 7.29 9.32 3.18
C LEU A 10 7.23 8.36 1.98
N GLY A 11 8.15 7.40 1.88
CA GLY A 11 8.15 6.34 0.86
C GLY A 11 6.92 5.44 0.96
N LEU A 12 6.53 5.04 2.18
CA LEU A 12 5.32 4.25 2.43
C LEU A 12 4.04 5.02 2.04
N VAL A 13 3.98 6.30 2.42
CA VAL A 13 2.85 7.19 2.09
C VAL A 13 2.76 7.43 0.58
N GLY A 14 3.89 7.69 -0.08
CA GLY A 14 3.95 7.89 -1.54
C GLY A 14 3.62 6.63 -2.35
N ALA A 15 3.94 5.45 -1.83
CA ALA A 15 3.54 4.18 -2.44
C ALA A 15 2.03 3.90 -2.29
N THR A 16 1.41 4.37 -1.20
CA THR A 16 -0.02 4.16 -0.92
C THR A 16 -0.91 5.21 -1.59
N ILE A 17 -0.45 6.45 -1.64
CA ILE A 17 -1.19 7.57 -2.22
C ILE A 17 -0.59 7.87 -3.59
N THR A 18 -1.12 7.21 -4.63
CA THR A 18 -0.73 7.49 -6.00
C THR A 18 -1.40 8.79 -6.49
N PRO A 19 -0.65 9.86 -6.77
CA PRO A 19 -1.22 11.19 -7.03
C PRO A 19 -2.08 11.23 -8.29
N HIS A 20 -1.81 10.36 -9.26
CA HIS A 20 -2.58 10.29 -10.51
C HIS A 20 -4.02 9.83 -10.29
N ASN A 21 -4.28 8.92 -9.35
CA ASN A 21 -5.64 8.46 -9.04
C ASN A 21 -6.49 9.58 -8.43
N ILE A 22 -5.88 10.47 -7.64
CA ILE A 22 -6.57 11.64 -7.08
C ILE A 22 -6.93 12.63 -8.20
N TYR A 23 -6.02 12.87 -9.15
CA TYR A 23 -6.25 13.77 -10.27
C TYR A 23 -7.28 13.24 -11.27
N LEU A 24 -7.25 11.95 -11.59
CA LEU A 24 -8.21 11.31 -12.50
C LEU A 24 -9.60 11.19 -11.89
N HIS A 25 -9.70 10.83 -10.60
CA HIS A 25 -10.99 10.80 -9.89
C HIS A 25 -11.57 12.22 -9.73
N SER A 26 -10.74 13.22 -9.42
CA SER A 26 -11.17 14.63 -9.38
C SER A 26 -11.64 15.13 -10.75
N GLY A 27 -10.96 14.72 -11.84
CA GLY A 27 -11.36 15.03 -13.21
C GLY A 27 -12.68 14.36 -13.63
N SER A 28 -12.91 13.11 -13.22
CA SER A 28 -14.15 12.39 -13.52
C SER A 28 -15.36 12.93 -12.74
N VAL A 29 -15.16 13.45 -11.52
CA VAL A 29 -16.20 14.12 -10.73
C VAL A 29 -16.48 15.53 -11.26
N ALA A 30 -15.46 16.24 -11.76
CA ALA A 30 -15.62 17.58 -12.35
C ALA A 30 -16.20 17.56 -13.78
N SER A 31 -15.99 16.48 -14.54
CA SER A 31 -16.47 16.32 -15.92
C SER A 31 -17.92 15.84 -16.04
N ARG A 32 -18.55 15.43 -14.93
CA ARG A 32 -19.95 15.02 -14.95
C ARG A 32 -20.82 16.27 -14.98
N ASP A 33 -21.56 16.45 -16.06
CA ASP A 33 -22.53 17.54 -16.23
C ASP A 33 -23.65 17.37 -15.20
N ILE A 34 -23.44 17.96 -14.02
CA ILE A 34 -24.41 17.98 -12.93
C ILE A 34 -25.21 19.25 -13.15
N ASP A 35 -26.51 19.12 -13.34
CA ASP A 35 -27.45 20.23 -13.36
C ASP A 35 -27.33 20.97 -12.01
N ARG A 36 -26.62 22.11 -12.02
CA ARG A 36 -26.26 22.87 -10.81
C ARG A 36 -27.45 23.67 -10.25
N SER A 37 -28.66 23.39 -10.72
CA SER A 37 -29.86 24.14 -10.38
C SER A 37 -30.40 23.83 -8.99
N ASP A 38 -30.01 22.70 -8.37
CA ASP A 38 -30.56 22.26 -7.08
C ASP A 38 -29.44 21.91 -6.09
N GLN A 39 -29.06 22.89 -5.26
CA GLN A 39 -27.92 22.79 -4.33
C GLN A 39 -28.06 21.62 -3.34
N GLY A 40 -29.30 21.25 -2.96
CA GLY A 40 -29.54 20.15 -2.03
C GLY A 40 -29.14 18.77 -2.58
N TYR A 41 -29.37 18.52 -3.87
CA TYR A 41 -28.97 17.27 -4.52
C TYR A 41 -27.46 17.17 -4.74
N MET A 42 -26.78 18.30 -4.92
CA MET A 42 -25.33 18.34 -5.09
C MET A 42 -24.60 17.95 -3.80
N ASP A 43 -25.03 18.50 -2.66
CA ASP A 43 -24.42 18.21 -1.36
C ASP A 43 -24.60 16.73 -0.97
N GLU A 44 -25.78 16.17 -1.22
CA GLU A 44 -26.09 14.76 -1.01
C GLU A 44 -25.20 13.87 -1.88
N ALA A 45 -25.06 14.20 -3.18
CA ALA A 45 -24.22 13.46 -4.12
C ALA A 45 -22.73 13.48 -3.70
N ILE A 46 -22.19 14.64 -3.34
CA ILE A 46 -20.79 14.79 -2.88
C ILE A 46 -20.54 13.94 -1.63
N LYS A 47 -21.51 13.88 -0.71
CA LYS A 47 -21.40 13.10 0.52
C LYS A 47 -21.31 11.60 0.24
N TYR A 48 -22.16 11.06 -0.65
CA TYR A 48 -22.09 9.66 -1.06
C TYR A 48 -20.78 9.33 -1.78
N PHE A 49 -20.33 10.19 -2.70
CA PHE A 49 -19.06 10.01 -3.40
C PHE A 49 -17.85 10.03 -2.45
N THR A 50 -17.90 10.90 -1.45
CA THR A 50 -16.87 10.99 -0.43
C THR A 50 -16.82 9.72 0.41
N MET A 51 -17.98 9.19 0.82
CA MET A 51 -18.05 7.93 1.56
C MET A 51 -17.52 6.75 0.74
N ASP A 52 -17.89 6.65 -0.53
CA ASP A 52 -17.37 5.60 -1.44
C ASP A 52 -15.84 5.65 -1.55
N THR A 53 -15.30 6.86 -1.71
CA THR A 53 -13.85 7.08 -1.80
C THR A 53 -13.15 6.74 -0.47
N ILE A 54 -13.73 7.10 0.68
CA ILE A 54 -13.19 6.78 2.01
C ILE A 54 -13.15 5.26 2.21
N ILE A 55 -14.20 4.54 1.82
CA ILE A 55 -14.26 3.07 1.96
C ILE A 55 -13.19 2.42 1.08
N SER A 56 -13.07 2.83 -0.18
CA SER A 56 -12.05 2.32 -1.10
C SER A 56 -10.63 2.56 -0.59
N LEU A 57 -10.36 3.76 -0.08
CA LEU A 57 -9.06 4.11 0.50
C LEU A 57 -8.77 3.34 1.79
N SER A 58 -9.79 3.11 2.63
CA SER A 58 -9.67 2.34 3.87
C SER A 58 -9.33 0.87 3.59
N ILE A 59 -9.99 0.26 2.59
CA ILE A 59 -9.70 -1.12 2.18
C ILE A 59 -8.27 -1.22 1.64
N SER A 60 -7.87 -0.29 0.77
CA SER A 60 -6.51 -0.25 0.20
C SER A 60 -5.45 -0.09 1.29
N PHE A 61 -5.71 0.77 2.29
CA PHE A 61 -4.83 0.96 3.43
C PHE A 61 -4.70 -0.32 4.27
N VAL A 62 -5.79 -1.02 4.57
CA VAL A 62 -5.76 -2.27 5.34
C VAL A 62 -4.97 -3.36 4.61
N ILE A 63 -5.10 -3.48 3.28
CA ILE A 63 -4.34 -4.44 2.48
C ILE A 63 -2.84 -4.12 2.54
N ASN A 64 -2.45 -2.87 2.26
CA ASN A 64 -1.06 -2.44 2.28
C ASN A 64 -0.44 -2.61 3.68
N LEU A 65 -1.18 -2.29 4.74
CA LEU A 65 -0.75 -2.48 6.11
C LEU A 65 -0.60 -3.98 6.46
N SER A 66 -1.53 -4.82 6.03
CA SER A 66 -1.47 -6.28 6.27
C SER A 66 -0.23 -6.90 5.62
N ILE A 67 0.08 -6.52 4.38
CA ILE A 67 1.30 -6.95 3.70
C ILE A 67 2.52 -6.48 4.49
N MET A 68 2.59 -5.19 4.86
CA MET A 68 3.72 -4.67 5.63
C MET A 68 3.93 -5.41 6.96
N ILE A 69 2.87 -5.74 7.69
CA ILE A 69 2.96 -6.50 8.96
C ILE A 69 3.45 -7.93 8.73
N VAL A 70 2.97 -8.61 7.67
CA VAL A 70 3.45 -9.95 7.31
C VAL A 70 4.94 -9.91 6.99
N PHE A 71 5.39 -8.94 6.21
CA PHE A 71 6.82 -8.76 5.94
C PHE A 71 7.59 -8.45 7.23
N ALA A 72 7.17 -7.45 8.01
CA ALA A 72 7.84 -7.07 9.24
C ALA A 72 7.98 -8.24 10.23
N SER A 73 6.90 -9.00 10.47
CA SER A 73 6.92 -10.15 11.39
C SER A 73 7.87 -11.28 10.96
N ASN A 74 8.12 -11.44 9.65
CA ASN A 74 9.01 -12.50 9.14
C ASN A 74 10.46 -12.03 8.98
N PHE A 75 10.67 -10.74 8.75
CA PHE A 75 12.00 -10.16 8.51
C PHE A 75 12.62 -9.54 9.76
N TYR A 76 11.85 -9.33 10.83
CA TYR A 76 12.36 -8.80 12.10
C TYR A 76 13.15 -9.88 12.85
N ASN A 77 14.48 -9.83 12.76
CA ASN A 77 15.37 -10.66 13.56
C ASN A 77 16.47 -9.79 14.19
N GLU A 78 16.58 -9.86 15.51
CA GLU A 78 17.54 -9.10 16.33
C GLU A 78 19.02 -9.40 15.98
N THR A 79 19.31 -10.53 15.31
CA THR A 79 20.69 -10.93 14.95
C THR A 79 21.22 -10.30 13.66
N CYS A 80 20.36 -9.76 12.78
CA CYS A 80 20.76 -9.03 11.58
C CYS A 80 20.27 -7.57 11.68
N SER A 81 21.02 -6.74 12.40
CA SER A 81 20.66 -5.33 12.68
C SER A 81 20.94 -4.36 11.52
N ALA A 82 21.41 -4.82 10.36
CA ALA A 82 21.67 -3.91 9.24
C ALA A 82 20.39 -3.63 8.47
N GLN A 83 20.18 -2.36 8.10
CA GLN A 83 19.17 -1.98 7.11
C GLN A 83 19.37 -2.82 5.83
N ASP A 84 18.26 -3.37 5.33
CA ASP A 84 18.17 -4.24 4.14
C ASP A 84 18.57 -5.72 4.31
N LEU A 85 18.92 -6.18 5.52
CA LEU A 85 19.21 -7.60 5.76
C LEU A 85 18.05 -8.34 6.44
N ALA A 86 17.63 -9.44 5.82
CA ALA A 86 16.73 -10.43 6.38
C ALA A 86 17.52 -11.65 6.86
N TRP A 87 17.13 -12.21 8.01
CA TRP A 87 17.65 -13.52 8.42
C TRP A 87 16.90 -14.62 7.66
N LEU A 88 17.60 -15.29 6.74
CA LEU A 88 17.06 -16.35 5.91
C LEU A 88 18.04 -17.51 5.87
N ASP A 89 17.55 -18.74 6.09
CA ASP A 89 18.33 -19.97 5.93
C ASP A 89 19.65 -19.99 6.75
N GLY A 90 19.64 -19.37 7.94
CA GLY A 90 20.82 -19.29 8.81
C GLY A 90 21.85 -18.22 8.46
N LYS A 91 21.56 -17.30 7.52
CA LYS A 91 22.44 -16.19 7.13
C LYS A 91 21.68 -14.85 7.01
N CYS A 92 22.40 -13.74 7.18
CA CYS A 92 21.87 -12.42 6.85
C CYS A 92 21.97 -12.21 5.33
N GLN A 93 20.84 -12.17 4.64
CA GLN A 93 20.76 -11.95 3.19
C GLN A 93 20.04 -10.64 2.89
N GLN A 94 20.51 -9.93 1.86
CA GLN A 94 19.88 -8.71 1.37
C GLN A 94 18.46 -8.99 0.82
N ILE A 95 17.52 -8.11 1.15
CA ILE A 95 16.12 -8.21 0.71
C ILE A 95 16.00 -7.66 -0.72
N TYR A 96 15.71 -8.54 -1.68
CA TYR A 96 15.38 -8.18 -3.05
C TYR A 96 13.99 -8.73 -3.44
N LEU A 97 13.43 -8.22 -4.53
CA LEU A 97 12.10 -8.62 -5.03
C LEU A 97 11.95 -10.14 -5.20
N GLY A 98 13.00 -10.82 -5.65
CA GLY A 98 13.03 -12.28 -5.77
C GLY A 98 13.04 -13.02 -4.43
N THR A 99 13.87 -12.56 -3.49
CA THR A 99 13.95 -13.12 -2.12
C THR A 99 12.63 -12.94 -1.37
N ALA A 100 11.96 -11.80 -1.56
CA ALA A 100 10.63 -11.51 -1.02
C ALA A 100 9.58 -12.54 -1.48
N GLY A 101 9.56 -12.88 -2.77
CA GLY A 101 8.66 -13.88 -3.33
C GLY A 101 8.93 -15.31 -2.84
N ASP A 102 10.20 -15.67 -2.63
CA ASP A 102 10.57 -16.97 -2.05
C ASP A 102 10.10 -17.12 -0.61
N VAL A 103 10.23 -16.07 0.20
CA VAL A 103 9.74 -16.06 1.59
C VAL A 103 8.22 -16.15 1.62
N LEU A 104 7.54 -15.36 0.80
CA LEU A 104 6.08 -15.39 0.71
C LEU A 104 5.58 -16.77 0.25
N GLY A 105 6.28 -17.40 -0.69
CA GLY A 105 5.98 -18.74 -1.19
C GLY A 105 6.16 -19.85 -0.15
N ARG A 106 7.13 -19.71 0.77
CA ARG A 106 7.37 -20.70 1.84
C ARG A 106 6.29 -20.65 2.93
N PHE A 107 5.71 -19.48 3.20
CA PHE A 107 4.73 -19.30 4.29
C PHE A 107 3.27 -19.31 3.82
N LEU A 108 2.93 -18.55 2.77
CA LEU A 108 1.57 -18.49 2.21
C LEU A 108 1.35 -19.53 1.09
N GLY A 109 2.38 -20.29 0.73
CA GLY A 109 2.34 -21.31 -0.32
C GLY A 109 2.63 -20.77 -1.72
N SER A 110 2.72 -21.68 -2.69
CA SER A 110 3.10 -21.38 -4.07
C SER A 110 2.22 -20.32 -4.74
N ALA A 111 0.95 -20.20 -4.32
CA ALA A 111 0.03 -19.19 -4.82
C ALA A 111 0.51 -17.77 -4.53
N ALA A 112 1.05 -17.50 -3.34
CA ALA A 112 1.50 -16.17 -2.98
C ALA A 112 2.77 -15.75 -3.74
N ARG A 113 3.67 -16.70 -4.01
CA ARG A 113 4.82 -16.47 -4.88
C ARG A 113 4.40 -16.08 -6.30
N ILE A 114 3.36 -16.72 -6.82
CA ILE A 114 2.84 -16.44 -8.17
C ILE A 114 2.17 -15.05 -8.20
N VAL A 115 1.32 -14.75 -7.22
CA VAL A 115 0.68 -13.42 -7.11
C VAL A 115 1.73 -12.31 -7.02
N TRP A 116 2.78 -12.52 -6.24
CA TRP A 116 3.89 -11.57 -6.10
C TRP A 116 4.74 -11.43 -7.37
N GLY A 117 4.89 -12.49 -8.15
CA GLY A 117 5.65 -12.44 -9.41
C GLY A 117 4.89 -11.80 -10.58
N ILE A 118 3.56 -11.66 -10.45
CA ILE A 118 2.69 -11.06 -11.46
C ILE A 118 2.43 -9.57 -11.18
N GLY A 119 2.32 -9.19 -9.90
CA GLY A 119 2.11 -7.80 -9.46
C GLY A 119 3.35 -6.93 -9.64
#